data_AF-A0AAU0BE64-F1
#
_entry.id   AF-A0AAU0BE64-F1
#
_cell.length_a   1.000
_cell.length_b   1.000
_cell.length_c   1.000
_cell.angle_alpha   90.00
_cell.angle_beta   90.00
_cell.angle_gamma   90.00
#
_symmetry.space_group_name_H-M   'P 1'
#
loop_
_entity.id
_entity.type
_entity.pdbx_description
1 polymer ?
#
loop_
_entity_poly.entity_id
_entity_poly.type
_entity_poly.pdbx_seq_one_letter_code
_entity_poly.pdbx_strand_id
1 'polypeptide(L)'
;MDRITTARCVALALTVLCIFAYVQGVSAQSMRSATGKATSKYIPPTQQPYNSMARDTTPFNCDQYRAHPHPGMVRYCQGIENMTLRNEARSQGRPAPSDSIIALPGLGTAEAKQLGYACVGGQAMRRLRNGWERVSAAAGGWQRCQGG
;
A
#
# COMPACT_ATOMS: atom_id res chain seq x y z
N MET A 1 23.27 -38.81 -53.80
CA MET A 1 22.87 -37.68 -52.95
C MET A 1 23.56 -37.86 -51.60
N ASP A 2 24.54 -37.01 -51.30
CA ASP A 2 25.40 -37.13 -50.13
C ASP A 2 24.66 -36.86 -48.81
N ARG A 3 24.93 -37.69 -47.80
CA ARG A 3 24.40 -37.55 -46.42
C ARG A 3 24.71 -36.18 -45.80
N ILE A 4 25.76 -35.52 -46.28
CA ILE A 4 26.19 -34.19 -45.81
C ILE A 4 25.22 -33.11 -46.30
N THR A 5 24.68 -33.26 -47.51
CA THR A 5 23.76 -32.30 -48.11
C THR A 5 22.39 -32.37 -47.44
N THR A 6 21.92 -33.57 -47.10
CA THR A 6 20.66 -33.74 -46.35
C THR A 6 20.75 -33.19 -44.93
N ALA A 7 21.87 -33.40 -44.22
CA ALA A 7 22.07 -32.85 -42.88
C ALA A 7 22.05 -31.31 -42.85
N ARG A 8 22.66 -30.66 -43.85
CA ARG A 8 22.66 -29.19 -43.97
C ARG A 8 21.27 -28.64 -44.29
N CYS A 9 20.52 -29.30 -45.17
CA CYS A 9 19.14 -28.90 -45.48
C CYS A 9 18.22 -29.01 -44.26
N VAL A 10 18.36 -30.07 -43.45
CA VAL A 10 17.56 -30.24 -42.22
C VAL A 10 17.92 -29.17 -41.18
N ALA A 11 19.20 -28.84 -41.01
CA ALA A 11 19.62 -27.79 -40.08
C ALA A 11 19.09 -26.41 -40.50
N LEU A 12 19.12 -26.08 -41.79
CA LEU A 12 18.56 -24.83 -42.31
C LEU A 12 17.04 -24.77 -42.21
N ALA A 13 16.34 -25.89 -42.42
CA ALA A 13 14.90 -25.94 -42.24
C ALA A 13 14.49 -25.71 -40.78
N LEU A 14 15.24 -26.30 -39.83
CA LEU A 14 14.99 -26.13 -38.39
C LEU A 14 15.25 -24.68 -37.93
N THR A 15 16.29 -24.02 -38.42
CA THR A 15 16.57 -22.62 -38.04
C THR A 15 15.50 -21.67 -38.57
N VAL A 16 15.04 -21.84 -39.82
CA VAL A 16 13.94 -21.04 -40.38
C VAL A 16 12.64 -21.25 -39.59
N LEU A 17 12.34 -22.48 -39.19
CA LEU A 17 11.13 -22.81 -38.43
C LEU A 17 11.16 -22.21 -37.01
N CYS A 18 12.33 -22.19 -36.36
CA CYS A 18 12.53 -21.48 -35.10
C CYS A 18 12.31 -19.97 -35.24
N ILE A 19 12.84 -19.35 -36.30
CA ILE A 19 12.66 -17.90 -36.53
C ILE A 19 11.18 -17.55 -36.75
N PHE A 20 10.43 -18.39 -37.47
CA PHE A 20 8.99 -18.19 -37.67
C PHE A 20 8.16 -18.30 -36.38
N ALA A 21 8.59 -19.11 -35.40
CA ALA A 21 7.89 -19.26 -34.12
C ALA A 21 8.03 -18.02 -33.21
N TYR A 22 9.12 -17.25 -33.33
CA TYR A 22 9.33 -16.03 -32.54
C TYR A 22 8.48 -14.83 -33.01
N VAL A 23 7.90 -14.89 -34.22
CA VAL A 23 7.12 -13.78 -34.82
C VAL A 23 5.62 -13.90 -34.54
N GLN A 24 5.21 -14.75 -33.60
CA GLN A 24 3.82 -14.72 -33.11
C GLN A 24 3.64 -13.48 -32.23
N GLY A 25 3.25 -12.38 -32.89
CA GLY A 25 2.96 -11.11 -32.25
C GLY A 25 1.98 -11.28 -31.10
N VAL A 26 2.35 -10.69 -29.96
CA VAL A 26 1.44 -10.45 -28.83
C VAL A 26 0.17 -9.82 -29.41
N SER A 27 -0.95 -10.52 -29.33
CA SER A 27 -2.26 -9.95 -29.60
C SER A 27 -2.49 -8.87 -28.53
N ALA A 28 -2.11 -7.64 -28.85
CA ALA A 28 -2.46 -6.47 -28.08
C ALA A 28 -3.98 -6.44 -28.00
N GLN A 29 -4.53 -6.81 -26.85
CA GLN A 29 -5.94 -6.68 -26.55
C GLN A 29 -6.25 -5.19 -26.60
N SER A 30 -6.78 -4.70 -27.73
CA SER A 30 -7.24 -3.33 -27.82
C SER A 30 -8.45 -3.20 -26.90
N MET A 31 -8.28 -2.59 -25.73
CA MET A 31 -9.41 -2.18 -24.90
C MET A 31 -10.25 -1.19 -25.71
N ARG A 32 -11.42 -1.63 -26.19
CA ARG A 32 -12.44 -0.72 -26.73
C ARG A 32 -13.10 -0.02 -25.54
N SER A 33 -12.86 1.28 -25.41
CA SER A 33 -13.60 2.11 -24.46
C SER A 33 -15.09 2.08 -24.83
N ALA A 34 -15.96 1.70 -23.90
CA ALA A 34 -17.40 1.66 -24.12
C ALA A 34 -17.94 3.08 -24.28
N THR A 35 -18.18 3.51 -25.51
CA THR A 35 -18.89 4.75 -25.82
C THR A 35 -20.40 4.53 -25.77
N GLY A 36 -20.95 4.56 -24.56
CA GLY A 36 -22.39 4.61 -24.28
C GLY A 36 -22.70 5.69 -23.25
N LYS A 37 -23.92 6.25 -23.23
CA LYS A 37 -24.36 7.12 -22.14
C LYS A 37 -24.17 6.36 -20.83
N ALA A 38 -23.29 6.87 -19.97
CA ALA A 38 -23.03 6.29 -18.66
C ALA A 38 -24.33 6.32 -17.85
N THR A 39 -25.06 5.20 -17.83
CA THR A 39 -25.99 4.92 -16.74
C THR A 39 -25.12 4.66 -15.53
N SER A 40 -24.78 5.72 -14.80
CA SER A 40 -24.09 5.61 -13.52
C SER A 40 -25.04 4.88 -12.57
N LYS A 41 -24.96 3.55 -12.59
CA LYS A 41 -25.55 2.73 -11.53
C LYS A 41 -24.80 3.16 -10.27
N TYR A 42 -25.53 3.72 -9.31
CA TYR A 42 -24.99 4.00 -8.00
C TYR A 42 -24.41 2.69 -7.44
N ILE A 43 -23.09 2.63 -7.32
CA ILE A 43 -22.38 1.55 -6.62
C ILE A 43 -22.26 2.04 -5.18
N PRO A 44 -22.91 1.38 -4.21
CA PRO A 44 -22.75 1.75 -2.82
C PRO A 44 -21.25 1.64 -2.45
N PRO A 45 -20.72 2.57 -1.64
CA PRO A 45 -19.33 2.50 -1.21
C PRO A 45 -19.10 1.19 -0.46
N THR A 46 -17.98 0.52 -0.75
CA THR A 46 -17.56 -0.64 0.03
C THR A 46 -17.34 -0.22 1.47
N GLN A 47 -17.84 -1.02 2.42
CA GLN A 47 -17.62 -0.76 3.83
C GLN A 47 -16.12 -0.85 4.12
N GLN A 48 -15.54 0.23 4.65
CA GLN A 48 -14.14 0.26 5.01
C GLN A 48 -13.89 -0.72 6.17
N PRO A 49 -12.76 -1.46 6.17
CA PRO A 49 -12.36 -2.26 7.30
C PRO A 49 -12.28 -1.40 8.57
N TYR A 50 -12.63 -1.99 9.71
CA TYR A 50 -12.48 -1.34 10.99
C TYR A 50 -11.03 -0.86 11.20
N ASN A 51 -10.84 0.36 11.69
CA ASN A 51 -9.53 0.93 11.99
C ASN A 51 -9.59 1.58 13.37
N SER A 52 -8.90 1.00 14.35
CA SER A 52 -8.87 1.56 15.72
C SER A 52 -8.28 2.98 15.79
N MET A 53 -7.48 3.39 14.79
CA MET A 53 -6.86 4.71 14.73
C MET A 53 -7.60 5.69 13.80
N ALA A 54 -8.83 5.39 13.38
CA ALA A 54 -9.55 6.15 12.35
C ALA A 54 -9.71 7.65 12.64
N ARG A 55 -9.57 8.09 13.90
CA ARG A 55 -9.70 9.50 14.33
C ARG A 55 -8.37 10.21 14.52
N ASP A 56 -7.29 9.70 13.94
CA ASP A 56 -5.93 10.25 14.10
C ASP A 56 -5.47 10.27 15.57
N THR A 57 -5.91 9.25 16.32
CA THR A 57 -5.67 9.09 17.76
C THR A 57 -4.85 7.85 18.08
N THR A 58 -4.23 7.87 19.27
CA THR A 58 -3.78 6.66 19.95
C THR A 58 -4.97 6.04 20.70
N PRO A 59 -5.46 4.85 20.30
CA PRO A 59 -6.71 4.31 20.82
C PRO A 59 -6.71 4.07 22.34
N PHE A 60 -5.55 3.79 22.96
CA PHE A 60 -5.45 3.56 24.40
C PHE A 60 -5.01 4.79 25.20
N ASN A 61 -4.64 5.88 24.50
CA ASN A 61 -4.23 7.15 25.09
C ASN A 61 -3.23 6.97 26.26
N CYS A 62 -2.16 6.21 26.03
CA CYS A 62 -1.24 5.77 27.07
C CYS A 62 -0.53 6.88 27.85
N ASP A 63 -0.54 8.11 27.32
CA ASP A 63 -0.02 9.29 28.01
C ASP A 63 -0.79 9.61 29.30
N GLN A 64 -2.04 9.13 29.44
CA GLN A 64 -2.80 9.25 30.69
C GLN A 64 -2.10 8.59 31.89
N TYR A 65 -1.23 7.60 31.64
CA TYR A 65 -0.50 6.89 32.69
C TYR A 65 0.84 7.56 33.06
N ARG A 66 1.15 8.75 32.54
CA ARG A 66 2.40 9.45 32.89
C ARG A 66 2.48 9.84 34.37
N ALA A 67 1.34 10.15 34.99
CA ALA A 67 1.26 10.45 36.42
C ALA A 67 1.14 9.20 37.30
N HIS A 68 1.14 8.00 36.71
CA HIS A 68 0.98 6.77 37.46
C HIS A 68 2.22 6.50 38.35
N PRO A 69 2.05 6.04 39.61
CA PRO A 69 3.17 5.82 40.54
C PRO A 69 4.25 4.87 40.01
N HIS A 70 3.84 3.85 39.25
CA HIS A 70 4.76 2.90 38.64
C HIS A 70 5.33 3.44 37.30
N PRO A 71 6.67 3.62 37.18
CA PRO A 71 7.29 4.31 36.04
C PRO A 71 7.16 3.55 34.70
N GLY A 72 6.91 2.24 34.75
CA GLY A 72 6.77 1.40 33.57
C GLY A 72 5.39 1.40 32.91
N MET A 73 4.38 2.06 33.49
CA MET A 73 2.98 1.89 33.03
C MET A 73 2.71 2.45 31.64
N VAL A 74 3.33 3.57 31.28
CA VAL A 74 3.22 4.15 29.93
C VAL A 74 3.75 3.16 28.89
N ARG A 75 4.94 2.60 29.13
CA ARG A 75 5.55 1.60 28.22
C ARG A 75 4.72 0.32 28.16
N TYR A 76 4.18 -0.13 29.28
CA TYR A 76 3.30 -1.30 29.32
C TYR A 76 2.05 -1.08 28.45
N CYS A 77 1.35 0.04 28.64
CA CYS A 77 0.19 0.41 27.83
C CYS A 77 0.55 0.48 26.34
N GLN A 78 1.65 1.14 25.99
CA GLN A 78 2.14 1.24 24.61
C GLN A 78 2.42 -0.15 24.01
N GLY A 79 2.97 -1.08 24.82
CA GLY A 79 3.20 -2.46 24.41
C GLY A 79 1.92 -3.19 24.03
N ILE A 80 0.86 -3.09 24.86
CA ILE A 80 -0.44 -3.70 24.55
C ILE A 80 -1.07 -3.03 23.33
N GLU A 81 -1.03 -1.69 23.24
CA GLU A 81 -1.57 -0.95 22.09
C GLU A 81 -0.90 -1.41 20.77
N ASN A 82 0.42 -1.46 20.76
CA ASN A 82 1.20 -1.91 19.59
C ASN A 82 0.86 -3.35 19.20
N MET A 83 0.69 -4.25 20.18
CA MET A 83 0.30 -5.63 19.92
C MET A 83 -1.11 -5.71 19.31
N THR A 84 -2.09 -5.00 19.89
CA THR A 84 -3.46 -4.95 19.39
C THR A 84 -3.51 -4.44 17.95
N LEU A 85 -2.81 -3.35 17.66
CA LEU A 85 -2.80 -2.76 16.31
C LEU A 85 -2.11 -3.64 15.27
N ARG A 86 -1.04 -4.36 15.66
CA ARG A 86 -0.40 -5.35 14.78
C ARG A 86 -1.31 -6.53 14.49
N ASN A 87 -2.03 -7.02 15.50
CA ASN A 87 -2.98 -8.12 15.35
C ASN A 87 -4.18 -7.71 14.49
N GLU A 88 -4.69 -6.48 14.65
CA GLU A 88 -5.73 -5.89 13.81
C GLU A 88 -5.28 -5.79 12.35
N ALA A 89 -4.07 -5.26 12.10
CA ALA A 89 -3.54 -5.20 10.74
C ALA A 89 -3.38 -6.60 10.13
N ARG A 90 -2.85 -7.56 10.90
CA ARG A 90 -2.64 -8.94 10.46
C ARG A 90 -3.96 -9.64 10.12
N SER A 91 -5.00 -9.50 10.94
CA SER A 91 -6.30 -10.12 10.69
C SER A 91 -6.98 -9.56 9.42
N GLN A 92 -6.65 -8.32 9.06
CA GLN A 92 -7.10 -7.65 7.85
C GLN A 92 -6.18 -7.88 6.63
N GLY A 93 -5.09 -8.64 6.78
CA GLY A 93 -4.09 -8.82 5.71
C GLY A 93 -3.32 -7.55 5.34
N ARG A 94 -3.29 -6.56 6.24
CA ARG A 94 -2.60 -5.27 6.05
C ARG A 94 -1.17 -5.33 6.62
N PRO A 95 -0.22 -4.57 6.06
CA PRO A 95 1.08 -4.39 6.67
C PRO A 95 0.97 -3.82 8.08
N ALA A 96 1.83 -4.29 8.98
CA ALA A 96 1.85 -3.86 10.37
C ALA A 96 2.24 -2.37 10.52
N PRO A 97 1.64 -1.65 11.48
CA PRO A 97 2.10 -0.33 11.88
C PRO A 97 3.44 -0.37 12.62
N SER A 98 4.14 0.75 12.58
CA SER A 98 5.28 1.04 13.45
C SER A 98 4.86 1.18 14.92
N ASP A 99 5.82 1.09 15.83
CA ASP A 99 5.67 1.48 17.23
C ASP A 99 5.89 2.98 17.46
N SER A 100 6.58 3.66 16.53
CA SER A 100 6.77 5.12 16.54
C SER A 100 5.49 5.86 16.15
N ILE A 101 5.23 7.00 16.81
CA ILE A 101 4.09 7.89 16.55
C ILE A 101 4.63 9.30 16.39
N ILE A 102 4.25 9.99 15.31
CA ILE A 102 4.65 11.37 15.04
C ILE A 102 3.44 12.31 15.07
N ALA A 103 3.65 13.58 15.41
CA ALA A 103 2.61 14.59 15.25
C ALA A 103 2.57 15.07 13.79
N LEU A 104 1.42 15.00 13.14
CA LEU A 104 1.19 15.52 11.80
C LEU A 104 -0.16 16.21 11.72
N PRO A 105 -0.28 17.32 10.97
CA PRO A 105 -1.54 18.03 10.82
C PRO A 105 -2.58 17.20 10.06
N GLY A 106 -3.86 17.45 10.28
CA GLY A 106 -4.95 16.79 9.56
C GLY A 106 -4.99 17.10 8.07
N LEU A 107 -5.51 16.14 7.30
CA LEU A 107 -5.67 16.32 5.85
C LEU A 107 -6.59 17.50 5.52
N GLY A 108 -6.13 18.38 4.64
CA GLY A 108 -6.91 19.53 4.16
C GLY A 108 -6.58 20.86 4.84
N THR A 109 -5.88 20.82 5.98
CA THR A 109 -5.33 21.99 6.67
C THR A 109 -4.31 22.75 5.81
N ALA A 110 -4.08 24.03 6.10
CA ALA A 110 -3.11 24.84 5.37
C ALA A 110 -1.68 24.34 5.64
N GLU A 111 -1.44 23.94 6.88
CA GLU A 111 -0.19 23.38 7.39
C GLU A 111 0.14 22.09 6.65
N ALA A 112 -0.82 21.16 6.48
CA ALA A 112 -0.61 19.93 5.72
C ALA A 112 -0.28 20.19 4.24
N LYS A 113 -0.89 21.22 3.63
CA LYS A 113 -0.62 21.59 2.24
C LYS A 113 0.80 22.13 2.05
N GLN A 114 1.28 22.93 3.01
CA GLN A 114 2.61 23.53 3.00
C GLN A 114 3.70 22.50 3.33
N LEU A 115 3.48 21.69 4.36
CA LEU A 115 4.41 20.67 4.83
C LEU A 115 4.49 19.48 3.85
N GLY A 116 3.40 19.19 3.14
CA GLY A 116 3.32 18.05 2.24
C GLY A 116 3.19 16.71 2.97
N TYR A 117 2.84 16.73 4.26
CA TYR A 117 2.44 15.54 5.01
C TYR A 117 1.14 15.80 5.76
N ALA A 118 0.37 14.74 5.99
CA ALA A 118 -0.87 14.79 6.75
C ALA A 118 -1.04 13.51 7.58
N CYS A 119 -1.78 13.61 8.68
CA CYS A 119 -2.31 12.46 9.39
C CYS A 119 -3.68 12.07 8.81
N VAL A 120 -3.85 10.79 8.47
CA VAL A 120 -5.11 10.25 7.91
C VAL A 120 -5.41 8.88 8.52
N GLY A 121 -6.44 8.80 9.36
CA GLY A 121 -6.81 7.57 10.05
C GLY A 121 -5.64 6.97 10.84
N GLY A 122 -4.82 7.82 11.45
CA GLY A 122 -3.63 7.48 12.23
C GLY A 122 -2.41 7.06 11.38
N GLN A 123 -2.48 7.19 10.06
CA GLN A 123 -1.38 6.91 9.13
C GLN A 123 -0.74 8.19 8.65
N ALA A 124 0.59 8.26 8.72
CA ALA A 124 1.34 9.35 8.13
C ALA A 124 1.33 9.22 6.61
N MET A 125 0.84 10.27 5.94
CA MET A 125 0.75 10.33 4.49
C MET A 125 1.64 11.44 3.96
N ARG A 126 2.42 11.14 2.91
CA ARG A 126 3.23 12.11 2.16
C ARG A 126 2.52 12.49 0.87
N ARG A 127 2.51 13.77 0.54
CA ARG A 127 1.93 14.30 -0.68
C ARG A 127 2.80 13.95 -1.88
N LEU A 128 2.16 13.44 -2.91
CA LEU A 128 2.72 13.25 -4.25
C LEU A 128 2.10 14.27 -5.22
N ARG A 129 2.64 14.36 -6.43
CA ARG A 129 2.11 15.25 -7.48
C ARG A 129 0.63 14.96 -7.82
N ASN A 130 0.22 13.70 -7.73
CA ASN A 130 -1.09 13.21 -8.14
C ASN A 130 -1.81 12.42 -7.03
N GLY A 131 -1.38 12.51 -5.78
CA GLY A 131 -2.00 11.74 -4.71
C GLY A 131 -1.24 11.78 -3.39
N TRP A 132 -1.40 10.71 -2.62
CA TRP A 132 -0.78 10.54 -1.32
C TRP A 132 -0.15 9.15 -1.22
N GLU A 133 0.99 9.08 -0.56
CA GLU A 133 1.71 7.85 -0.28
C GLU A 133 1.82 7.64 1.23
N ARG A 134 1.70 6.39 1.67
CA ARG A 134 1.91 6.05 3.07
C ARG A 134 3.40 6.06 3.40
N VAL A 135 3.76 6.74 4.48
CA VAL A 135 5.15 6.86 4.94
C VAL A 135 5.58 5.56 5.63
N SER A 136 6.78 5.07 5.32
CA SER A 136 7.42 3.99 6.06
C SER A 136 8.13 4.54 7.30
N ALA A 137 8.10 3.78 8.39
CA ALA A 137 8.86 4.13 9.59
C ALA A 137 10.27 3.52 9.54
N ALA A 138 11.25 4.21 10.13
CA ALA A 138 12.59 3.66 10.33
C ALA A 138 12.58 2.39 11.21
N ALA A 139 11.64 2.31 12.16
CA ALA A 139 11.41 1.14 13.01
C ALA A 139 10.73 -0.04 12.28
N GLY A 140 10.44 0.11 10.99
CA GLY A 140 9.70 -0.86 10.19
C GLY A 140 8.18 -0.65 10.24
N GLY A 141 7.50 -1.22 9.25
CA GLY A 141 6.08 -0.99 9.04
C GLY A 141 5.78 0.41 8.51
N TRP A 142 4.51 0.78 8.51
CA TRP A 142 4.08 2.13 8.14
C TRP A 142 4.06 3.05 9.36
N GLN A 143 4.42 4.32 9.14
CA GLN A 143 4.55 5.33 10.19
C GLN A 143 3.18 5.76 10.72
N ARG A 144 2.98 5.57 12.03
CA ARG A 144 1.78 6.10 12.72
C ARG A 144 1.90 7.58 12.98
N CYS A 145 0.75 8.25 13.06
CA CYS A 145 0.68 9.66 13.44
C CYS A 145 -0.50 9.97 14.36
N GLN A 146 -0.44 11.15 14.96
CA GLN A 146 -1.52 11.80 15.71
C GLN A 146 -1.58 13.28 15.36
N GLY A 147 -2.71 13.94 15.65
CA GLY A 147 -2.83 15.40 15.51
C GLY A 147 -3.55 15.89 14.25
N GLY A 148 -4.56 15.14 13.80
CA GLY A 148 -5.50 15.52 12.74
C GLY A 148 -6.41 16.67 13.13
#